data_AF-A0A3D1TWB5-F1
#
_entry.id   AF-A0A3D1TWB5-F1
#
_cell.length_a   1.000
_cell.length_b   1.000
_cell.length_c   1.000
_cell.angle_alpha   90.00
_cell.angle_beta   90.00
_cell.angle_gamma   90.00
#
_symmetry.space_group_name_H-M   'P 1'
#
loop_
_entity.id
_entity.type
_entity.pdbx_description
1 polymer ?
#
loop_
_entity_poly.entity_id
_entity_poly.type
_entity_poly.pdbx_seq_one_letter_code
_entity_poly.pdbx_strand_id
1 'polypeptide(L)'
;MAVRPALTIDRAQRQVQTYVNQYGNRHLVIDEIVQFQRNFYAIVKDTSTGHGAFEVLVNKTSGLVFPEYGPAMMWNTEYGMMRGRTTGGMMGHQTAGGSMTISTANAAREARQWLLKHQAGTIAETPDRFPGYYTIHFRRNGVIAGMLSINEYTGQIWYHNWHGKFISIKKVNG
;
A
#
# COMPACT_ATOMS: atom_id res chain seq x y z
N MET A 1 15.50 3.81 -33.11
CA MET A 1 15.42 3.39 -31.69
C MET A 1 14.27 2.41 -31.54
N ALA A 2 14.50 1.21 -31.01
CA ALA A 2 13.41 0.25 -30.80
C ALA A 2 12.55 0.70 -29.60
N VAL A 3 11.26 0.92 -29.82
CA VAL A 3 10.28 1.15 -28.75
C VAL A 3 10.19 -0.15 -27.94
N ARG A 4 10.64 -0.15 -26.69
CA ARG A 4 10.41 -1.29 -25.80
C ARG A 4 8.91 -1.36 -25.51
N PRO A 5 8.26 -2.52 -25.71
CA PRO A 5 6.84 -2.66 -25.37
C PRO A 5 6.62 -2.36 -23.89
N ALA A 6 5.48 -1.75 -23.58
CA ALA A 6 5.10 -1.46 -22.19
C ALA A 6 5.12 -2.75 -21.35
N LEU A 7 5.63 -2.67 -20.13
CA LEU A 7 5.62 -3.80 -19.20
C LEU A 7 4.17 -4.27 -19.00
N THR A 8 3.93 -5.57 -19.07
CA THR A 8 2.60 -6.16 -18.80
C THR A 8 2.39 -6.39 -17.31
N ILE A 9 1.13 -6.49 -16.86
CA ILE A 9 0.80 -6.80 -15.47
C ILE A 9 1.37 -8.15 -15.01
N ASP A 10 1.42 -9.16 -15.89
CA ASP A 10 2.05 -10.45 -15.58
C ASP A 10 3.56 -10.34 -15.39
N ARG A 11 4.21 -9.47 -16.17
CA ARG A 11 5.63 -9.22 -15.99
C ARG A 11 5.88 -8.43 -14.71
N ALA A 12 5.03 -7.47 -14.37
CA ALA A 12 5.08 -6.78 -13.08
C ALA A 12 4.93 -7.76 -11.92
N GLN A 13 3.98 -8.72 -12.00
CA GLN A 13 3.84 -9.78 -10.99
C GLN A 13 5.12 -10.56 -10.78
N ARG A 14 5.79 -10.97 -11.86
CA ARG A 14 7.06 -11.69 -11.74
C ARG A 14 8.15 -10.85 -11.07
N GLN A 15 8.23 -9.54 -11.37
CA GLN A 15 9.18 -8.64 -10.70
C GLN A 15 8.87 -8.52 -9.21
N VAL A 16 7.61 -8.33 -8.83
CA VAL A 16 7.19 -8.29 -7.42
C VAL A 16 7.50 -9.61 -6.73
N GLN A 17 7.26 -10.76 -7.38
CA GLN A 17 7.59 -12.06 -6.79
C GLN A 17 9.08 -12.20 -6.53
N THR A 18 9.93 -11.78 -7.48
CA THR A 18 11.39 -11.76 -7.27
C THR A 18 11.78 -10.87 -6.10
N TYR A 19 11.15 -9.70 -5.95
CA TYR A 19 11.38 -8.79 -4.81
C TYR A 19 10.97 -9.43 -3.47
N VAL A 20 9.76 -10.00 -3.39
CA VAL A 20 9.24 -10.68 -2.19
C VAL A 20 10.13 -11.85 -1.77
N ASN A 21 10.62 -12.65 -2.73
CA ASN A 21 11.49 -13.79 -2.44
C ASN A 21 12.80 -13.40 -1.74
N GLN A 22 13.26 -12.15 -1.87
CA GLN A 22 14.49 -11.67 -1.20
C GLN A 22 14.35 -11.60 0.31
N TYR A 23 13.12 -11.55 0.84
CA TYR A 23 12.86 -11.55 2.28
C TYR A 23 13.07 -12.93 2.93
N GLY A 24 13.12 -14.01 2.13
CA GLY A 24 13.26 -15.38 2.66
C GLY A 24 12.10 -15.85 3.54
N ASN A 25 11.00 -15.09 3.61
CA ASN A 25 9.83 -15.39 4.42
C ASN A 25 8.72 -16.01 3.56
N ARG A 26 8.45 -17.30 3.77
CA ARG A 26 7.43 -18.07 3.06
C ARG A 26 5.99 -17.58 3.29
N HIS A 27 5.76 -16.78 4.33
CA HIS A 27 4.43 -16.26 4.64
C HIS A 27 4.08 -15.02 3.82
N LEU A 28 5.06 -14.40 3.17
CA LEU A 28 4.85 -13.23 2.32
C LEU A 28 4.39 -13.63 0.93
N VAL A 29 3.20 -13.19 0.54
CA VAL A 29 2.59 -13.51 -0.75
C VAL A 29 2.00 -12.26 -1.40
N ILE A 30 1.97 -12.22 -2.73
CA ILE A 30 1.30 -11.13 -3.46
C ILE A 30 -0.20 -11.32 -3.34
N ASP A 31 -0.94 -10.32 -2.85
CA ASP A 31 -2.40 -10.37 -2.82
C ASP A 31 -3.00 -9.91 -4.14
N GLU A 32 -2.53 -8.76 -4.60
CA GLU A 32 -3.04 -8.10 -5.77
C GLU A 32 -2.01 -7.20 -6.43
N ILE A 33 -2.26 -6.88 -7.70
CA ILE A 33 -1.50 -5.92 -8.48
C ILE A 33 -2.48 -5.01 -9.20
N VAL A 34 -2.30 -3.71 -9.02
CA VAL A 34 -3.05 -2.69 -9.73
C VAL A 34 -2.15 -2.02 -10.75
N GLN A 35 -2.56 -2.05 -12.01
CA GLN A 35 -1.93 -1.26 -13.06
C GLN A 35 -2.57 0.11 -13.09
N PHE A 36 -1.76 1.13 -12.81
CA PHE A 36 -2.10 2.52 -13.04
C PHE A 36 -1.39 3.08 -14.26
N GLN A 37 -1.75 4.31 -14.61
CA GLN A 37 -1.14 5.06 -15.70
C GLN A 37 0.38 5.17 -15.53
N ARG A 38 0.86 5.48 -14.31
CA ARG A 38 2.27 5.83 -14.06
C ARG A 38 3.10 4.71 -13.46
N ASN A 39 2.50 3.78 -12.71
CA ASN A 39 3.19 2.67 -12.07
C ASN A 39 2.30 1.41 -12.05
N PHE A 40 2.88 0.27 -11.70
CA PHE A 40 2.11 -0.78 -11.04
C PHE A 40 2.25 -0.59 -9.54
N TYR A 41 1.21 -0.95 -8.82
CA TYR A 41 1.17 -1.05 -7.37
C TYR A 41 0.86 -2.50 -7.01
N ALA A 42 1.40 -2.99 -5.90
CA ALA A 42 1.07 -4.31 -5.39
C ALA A 42 1.02 -4.32 -3.86
N ILE A 43 0.05 -5.05 -3.33
CA ILE A 43 -0.02 -5.43 -1.91
C ILE A 43 0.67 -6.77 -1.74
N VAL A 44 1.58 -6.85 -0.78
CA VAL A 44 2.13 -8.10 -0.25
C VAL A 44 1.47 -8.35 1.10
N LYS A 45 0.87 -9.52 1.30
CA LYS A 45 0.25 -9.96 2.56
C LYS A 45 1.17 -10.90 3.32
N ASP A 46 1.05 -10.88 4.64
CA ASP A 46 1.57 -11.92 5.51
C ASP A 46 0.44 -12.91 5.84
N THR A 47 0.55 -14.11 5.29
CA THR A 47 -0.44 -15.19 5.50
C THR A 47 -0.53 -15.69 6.94
N SER A 48 0.48 -15.43 7.78
CA SER A 48 0.45 -15.82 9.19
C SER A 48 -0.44 -14.91 10.04
N THR A 49 -0.64 -13.66 9.61
CA THR A 49 -1.50 -12.67 10.28
C THR A 49 -2.81 -12.40 9.54
N GLY A 50 -2.86 -12.70 8.23
CA GLY A 50 -3.98 -12.35 7.35
C GLY A 50 -4.04 -10.86 6.99
N HIS A 51 -2.97 -10.11 7.27
CA HIS A 51 -2.89 -8.67 7.03
C HIS A 51 -1.87 -8.34 5.94
N GLY A 52 -1.93 -7.10 5.42
CA GLY A 52 -0.91 -6.57 4.54
C GLY A 52 0.43 -6.48 5.28
N ALA A 53 1.50 -6.95 4.65
CA ALA A 53 2.86 -6.80 5.15
C ALA A 53 3.43 -5.44 4.73
N PHE A 54 3.42 -5.16 3.42
CA PHE A 54 3.90 -3.91 2.83
C PHE A 54 3.40 -3.75 1.39
N GLU A 55 3.59 -2.54 0.86
CA GLU A 55 3.18 -2.15 -0.49
C GLU A 55 4.42 -1.79 -1.32
N VAL A 56 4.40 -2.15 -2.61
CA VAL A 56 5.48 -1.83 -3.54
C VAL A 56 4.94 -1.21 -4.82
N LEU A 57 5.78 -0.39 -5.43
CA LEU A 57 5.57 0.12 -6.78
C LEU A 57 6.52 -0.58 -7.76
N VAL A 58 6.04 -0.78 -8.99
CA VAL A 58 6.85 -1.23 -10.12
C VAL A 58 6.89 -0.14 -11.18
N ASN A 59 8.10 0.26 -11.57
CA ASN A 59 8.30 1.19 -12.67
C ASN A 59 7.89 0.53 -14.01
N LYS A 60 7.02 1.18 -14.79
CA LYS A 60 6.47 0.60 -16.04
C LYS A 60 7.49 0.46 -17.17
N THR A 61 8.64 1.14 -17.08
CA THR A 61 9.68 1.12 -18.11
C THR A 61 10.83 0.21 -17.72
N SER A 62 11.37 0.36 -16.51
CA SER A 62 12.52 -0.43 -16.05
C SER A 62 12.12 -1.76 -15.42
N GLY A 63 10.90 -1.90 -14.91
CA GLY A 63 10.49 -3.05 -14.10
C GLY A 63 11.06 -3.05 -12.68
N LEU A 64 11.76 -1.97 -12.27
CA LEU A 64 12.30 -1.84 -10.91
C LEU A 64 11.17 -1.84 -9.89
N VAL A 65 11.32 -2.68 -8.86
CA VAL A 65 10.41 -2.77 -7.70
C VAL A 65 11.02 -2.01 -6.53
N PHE A 66 10.22 -1.21 -5.84
CA PHE A 66 10.63 -0.46 -4.66
C PHE A 66 9.43 -0.21 -3.73
N PRO A 67 9.65 0.03 -2.42
CA PRO A 67 8.57 0.34 -1.49
C PRO A 67 7.72 1.52 -1.96
N GLU A 68 6.42 1.49 -1.69
CA GLU A 68 5.57 2.61 -2.00
C GLU A 68 5.94 3.88 -1.21
N TYR A 69 5.75 5.04 -1.87
CA TYR A 69 5.98 6.34 -1.26
C TYR A 69 5.07 6.59 -0.05
N GLY A 70 5.63 7.15 1.02
CA GLY A 70 4.87 7.57 2.20
C GLY A 70 4.63 6.41 3.19
N PRO A 71 3.38 5.98 3.44
CA PRO A 71 3.04 5.06 4.53
C PRO A 71 3.86 3.77 4.59
N ALA A 72 4.07 3.08 3.47
CA ALA A 72 4.85 1.84 3.44
C ALA A 72 6.32 2.04 3.88
N MET A 73 6.91 3.21 3.62
CA MET A 73 8.26 3.54 4.09
C MET A 73 8.29 4.15 5.49
N MET A 74 7.32 5.02 5.81
CA MET A 74 7.38 5.90 6.97
C MET A 74 6.52 5.46 8.15
N TRP A 75 5.42 4.75 7.92
CA TRP A 75 4.50 4.31 8.97
C TRP A 75 4.56 2.80 9.20
N ASN A 76 5.10 2.05 8.25
CA ASN A 76 5.27 0.61 8.41
C ASN A 76 6.27 0.28 9.53
N THR A 77 5.77 -0.24 10.64
CA THR A 77 6.57 -0.52 11.85
C THR A 77 7.42 -1.78 11.75
N GLU A 78 7.13 -2.68 10.81
CA GLU A 78 7.81 -3.96 10.65
C GLU A 78 8.74 -4.01 9.43
N TYR A 79 8.30 -3.43 8.31
CA TYR A 79 9.00 -3.49 7.02
C TYR A 79 9.53 -2.13 6.53
N GLY A 80 9.11 -1.04 7.16
CA GLY A 80 9.51 0.33 6.79
C GLY A 80 10.82 0.78 7.45
N MET A 81 11.18 2.06 7.23
CA MET A 81 12.36 2.68 7.86
C MET A 81 12.26 2.74 9.39
N MET A 82 11.05 2.61 9.95
CA MET A 82 10.82 2.53 11.39
C MET A 82 11.27 1.20 12.03
N ARG A 83 11.56 0.16 11.24
CA ARG A 83 12.02 -1.16 11.71
C ARG A 83 13.27 -1.10 12.60
N GLY A 84 14.07 -0.03 12.52
CA GLY A 84 15.26 0.19 13.35
C GLY A 84 15.08 1.14 14.55
N ARG A 85 13.94 1.82 14.69
CA ARG A 85 13.71 2.75 15.81
C ARG A 85 13.28 2.08 17.10
N THR A 86 12.99 0.79 17.06
CA THR A 86 12.75 -0.05 18.24
C THR A 86 14.04 -0.37 19.00
N THR A 87 15.22 0.00 18.46
CA THR A 87 16.54 -0.17 19.09
C THR A 87 17.35 1.13 19.06
N GLY A 88 16.97 2.10 19.91
CA GLY A 88 17.92 3.06 20.51
C GLY A 88 18.50 4.19 19.64
N GLY A 89 17.69 5.01 18.96
CA GLY A 89 18.15 6.20 18.24
C GLY A 89 17.45 7.50 18.66
N MET A 90 18.22 8.47 19.17
CA MET A 90 17.82 9.79 19.69
C MET A 90 17.26 10.77 18.64
N MET A 91 16.08 10.50 18.06
CA MET A 91 15.35 11.53 17.29
C MET A 91 13.83 11.44 17.51
N GLY A 92 13.30 12.23 18.44
CA GLY A 92 11.94 12.79 18.36
C GLY A 92 10.76 11.82 18.54
N HIS A 93 10.15 11.89 19.72
CA HIS A 93 8.84 11.37 20.14
C HIS A 93 7.86 10.87 19.08
N GLN A 94 7.93 9.59 18.74
CA GLN A 94 6.75 8.76 18.45
C GLN A 94 7.06 7.38 19.00
N THR A 95 6.43 7.03 20.11
CA THR A 95 6.46 5.70 20.70
C THR A 95 5.80 4.72 19.74
N ALA A 96 6.60 3.98 18.96
CA ALA A 96 6.19 2.78 18.24
C ALA A 96 5.92 1.64 19.24
N GLY A 97 4.97 1.86 20.15
CA GLY A 97 4.66 0.99 21.28
C GLY A 97 3.39 1.36 22.05
N GLY A 98 2.55 2.26 21.52
CA GLY A 98 1.20 2.46 22.05
C GLY A 98 0.26 1.37 21.56
N SER A 99 -0.74 0.99 22.38
CA SER A 99 -1.89 0.19 21.91
C SER A 99 -2.49 0.85 20.68
N MET A 100 -2.90 0.06 19.67
CA MET A 100 -3.65 0.59 18.53
C MET A 100 -4.77 1.51 19.01
N THR A 101 -4.79 2.74 18.51
CA THR A 101 -5.80 3.72 18.92
C THR A 101 -6.98 3.74 17.95
N ILE A 102 -6.78 3.31 16.70
CA ILE A 102 -7.81 3.32 15.65
C ILE A 102 -8.14 1.91 15.18
N SER A 103 -9.39 1.50 15.40
CA SER A 103 -9.94 0.25 14.85
C SER A 103 -10.20 0.35 13.34
N THR A 104 -10.27 -0.78 12.64
CA THR A 104 -10.63 -0.83 11.21
C THR A 104 -11.96 -0.14 10.91
N ALA A 105 -12.94 -0.25 11.81
CA ALA A 105 -14.24 0.42 11.66
C ALA A 105 -14.11 1.96 11.77
N ASN A 106 -13.23 2.44 12.65
CA ASN A 106 -12.93 3.86 12.76
C ASN A 106 -12.18 4.36 11.51
N ALA A 107 -11.17 3.64 11.04
CA ALA A 107 -10.46 3.96 9.80
C ALA A 107 -11.40 4.01 8.59
N ALA A 108 -12.32 3.05 8.46
CA ALA A 108 -13.34 3.06 7.41
C ALA A 108 -14.26 4.30 7.47
N ARG A 109 -14.66 4.71 8.68
CA ARG A 109 -15.47 5.92 8.87
C ARG A 109 -14.70 7.18 8.52
N GLU A 110 -13.45 7.30 8.97
CA GLU A 110 -12.58 8.45 8.69
C GLU A 110 -12.29 8.59 7.19
N ALA A 111 -11.98 7.48 6.51
CA ALA A 111 -11.80 7.45 5.06
C ALA A 111 -13.06 7.97 4.33
N ARG A 112 -14.25 7.48 4.69
CA ARG A 112 -15.52 7.93 4.08
C ARG A 112 -15.74 9.43 4.30
N GLN A 113 -15.53 9.94 5.51
CA GLN A 113 -15.69 11.36 5.82
C GLN A 113 -14.71 12.24 5.02
N TRP A 114 -13.45 11.81 4.91
CA TRP A 114 -12.46 12.52 4.13
C TRP A 114 -12.82 12.54 2.64
N LEU A 115 -13.26 11.41 2.08
CA LEU A 115 -13.65 11.31 0.68
C LEU A 115 -14.91 12.13 0.35
N LEU A 116 -15.89 12.20 1.25
CA LEU A 116 -17.06 13.07 1.07
C LEU A 116 -16.66 14.54 0.86
N LYS A 117 -15.62 15.01 1.57
CA LYS A 117 -15.14 16.39 1.50
C LYS A 117 -14.18 16.65 0.33
N HIS A 118 -13.31 15.70 -0.02
CA HIS A 118 -12.19 15.95 -0.95
C HIS A 118 -12.31 15.19 -2.27
N GLN A 119 -13.13 14.14 -2.33
CA GLN A 119 -13.27 13.25 -3.49
C GLN A 119 -14.75 12.90 -3.71
N ALA A 120 -15.64 13.89 -3.69
CA ALA A 120 -17.09 13.70 -3.77
C ALA A 120 -17.52 12.80 -4.94
N GLY A 121 -18.45 11.88 -4.69
CA GLY A 121 -18.85 10.85 -5.67
C GLY A 121 -17.93 9.63 -5.73
N THR A 122 -17.08 9.43 -4.71
CA THR A 122 -16.30 8.20 -4.53
C THR A 122 -16.80 7.39 -3.34
N ILE A 123 -16.50 6.09 -3.34
CA ILE A 123 -16.86 5.14 -2.26
C ILE A 123 -15.58 4.48 -1.77
N ALA A 124 -15.31 4.55 -0.46
CA ALA A 124 -14.23 3.81 0.18
C ALA A 124 -14.51 2.31 0.19
N GLU A 125 -13.51 1.51 -0.16
CA GLU A 125 -13.50 0.06 0.05
C GLU A 125 -13.17 -0.27 1.52
N THR A 126 -13.17 -1.57 1.85
CA THR A 126 -12.72 -2.04 3.16
C THR A 126 -11.24 -1.72 3.36
N PRO A 127 -10.83 -1.19 4.52
CA PRO A 127 -9.41 -0.95 4.77
C PRO A 127 -8.59 -2.24 4.84
N ASP A 128 -7.51 -2.29 4.09
CA ASP A 128 -6.44 -3.27 4.25
C ASP A 128 -5.53 -2.80 5.39
N ARG A 129 -5.32 -3.66 6.38
CA ARG A 129 -4.50 -3.35 7.56
C ARG A 129 -3.05 -3.73 7.31
N PHE A 130 -2.13 -2.86 7.71
CA PHE A 130 -0.68 -3.05 7.68
C PHE A 130 -0.08 -2.72 9.06
N PRO A 131 1.18 -3.11 9.35
CA PRO A 131 1.85 -2.70 10.58
C PRO A 131 1.89 -1.17 10.71
N GLY A 132 1.08 -0.59 11.59
CA GLY A 132 1.08 0.85 11.92
C GLY A 132 0.18 1.74 11.04
N TYR A 133 -0.54 1.21 10.06
CA TYR A 133 -1.45 1.98 9.20
C TYR A 133 -2.46 1.11 8.46
N TYR A 134 -3.44 1.77 7.84
CA TYR A 134 -4.39 1.16 6.90
C TYR A 134 -4.20 1.75 5.52
N THR A 135 -4.39 0.97 4.46
CA THR A 135 -4.60 1.48 3.09
C THR A 135 -6.04 1.23 2.65
N ILE A 136 -6.64 2.21 1.99
CA ILE A 136 -8.02 2.19 1.53
C ILE A 136 -8.05 2.57 0.06
N HIS A 137 -8.44 1.63 -0.79
CA HIS A 137 -8.87 1.94 -2.14
C HIS A 137 -10.20 2.67 -2.10
N PHE A 138 -10.41 3.59 -3.02
CA PHE A 138 -11.73 4.18 -3.23
C PHE A 138 -12.11 4.12 -4.71
N ARG A 139 -13.40 3.91 -4.97
CA ARG A 139 -13.94 3.74 -6.32
C ARG A 139 -14.76 4.92 -6.77
N ARG A 140 -14.78 5.14 -8.09
CA ARG A 140 -15.76 5.97 -8.79
C ARG A 140 -16.31 5.14 -9.93
N ASN A 141 -17.63 5.07 -10.07
CA ASN A 141 -18.29 4.30 -11.15
C ASN A 141 -17.79 2.85 -11.24
N GLY A 142 -17.60 2.19 -10.10
CA GLY A 142 -17.20 0.78 -10.02
C GLY A 142 -15.72 0.48 -10.26
N VAL A 143 -14.88 1.45 -10.62
CA VAL A 143 -13.42 1.26 -10.80
C VAL A 143 -12.62 2.00 -9.72
N ILE A 144 -11.42 1.51 -9.43
CA ILE A 144 -10.49 2.18 -8.50
C ILE A 144 -10.17 3.57 -9.05
N ALA A 145 -10.43 4.59 -8.24
CA ALA A 145 -10.15 6.00 -8.57
C ALA A 145 -8.88 6.51 -7.90
N GLY A 146 -8.46 5.87 -6.81
CA GLY A 146 -7.22 6.16 -6.10
C GLY A 146 -7.16 5.45 -4.76
N MET A 147 -6.20 5.86 -3.94
CA MET A 147 -5.93 5.29 -2.63
C MET A 147 -5.64 6.38 -1.61
N LEU A 148 -5.91 6.08 -0.36
CA LEU A 148 -5.40 6.83 0.78
C LEU A 148 -5.00 5.87 1.88
N SER A 149 -4.10 6.30 2.75
CA SER A 149 -3.76 5.56 3.97
C SER A 149 -4.09 6.37 5.21
N ILE A 150 -4.30 5.66 6.33
CA ILE A 150 -4.59 6.25 7.64
C ILE A 150 -3.58 5.69 8.64
N ASN A 151 -2.84 6.56 9.31
CA ASN A 151 -1.94 6.15 10.38
C ASN A 151 -2.74 5.55 11.55
N GLU A 152 -2.41 4.33 11.97
CA GLU A 152 -3.17 3.56 12.98
C GLU A 152 -3.10 4.17 14.38
N TYR A 153 -2.11 5.02 14.65
CA TYR A 153 -1.87 5.64 15.95
C TYR A 153 -2.41 7.07 16.05
N THR A 154 -2.37 7.82 14.95
CA THR A 154 -2.69 9.27 14.95
C THR A 154 -3.95 9.64 14.16
N GLY A 155 -4.45 8.76 13.30
CA GLY A 155 -5.56 9.08 12.37
C GLY A 155 -5.16 10.01 11.23
N GLN A 156 -3.85 10.29 11.08
CA GLN A 156 -3.36 11.10 9.98
C GLN A 156 -3.68 10.42 8.65
N ILE A 157 -4.32 11.16 7.74
CA ILE A 157 -4.69 10.70 6.40
C ILE A 157 -3.61 11.10 5.39
N TRP A 158 -3.18 10.15 4.58
CA TRP A 158 -2.26 10.35 3.47
C TRP A 158 -2.93 10.03 2.14
N TYR A 159 -3.11 11.03 1.28
CA TYR A 159 -3.71 10.84 -0.05
C TYR A 159 -2.67 10.46 -1.11
N HIS A 160 -2.92 9.40 -1.89
CA HIS A 160 -1.97 8.91 -2.88
C HIS A 160 -2.21 9.58 -4.24
N ASN A 161 -1.43 10.61 -4.55
CA ASN A 161 -1.58 11.42 -5.77
C ASN A 161 -0.64 11.02 -6.93
N TRP A 162 0.19 9.97 -6.75
CA TRP A 162 1.26 9.62 -7.69
C TRP A 162 0.88 8.59 -8.76
N HIS A 163 -0.14 7.74 -8.56
CA HIS A 163 -0.43 6.62 -9.46
C HIS A 163 -0.97 7.02 -10.84
N GLY A 164 -1.79 8.06 -10.90
CA GLY A 164 -2.56 8.42 -12.10
C GLY A 164 -3.82 7.55 -12.28
N LYS A 165 -4.34 7.45 -13.50
CA LYS A 165 -5.60 6.73 -13.78
C LYS A 165 -5.45 5.22 -13.61
N PHE A 166 -6.49 4.55 -13.11
CA PHE A 166 -6.60 3.09 -13.12
C PHE A 166 -6.66 2.54 -14.56
N ILE A 167 -6.05 1.38 -14.76
CA ILE A 167 -6.07 0.64 -16.04
C ILE A 167 -6.66 -0.76 -15.83
N SER A 168 -6.10 -1.54 -14.89
CA SER A 168 -6.55 -2.90 -14.61
C SER A 168 -6.10 -3.35 -13.22
N ILE A 169 -6.74 -4.40 -12.71
CA ILE A 169 -6.34 -5.08 -11.48
C ILE A 169 -6.20 -6.58 -11.76
N LYS A 170 -5.22 -7.21 -11.12
CA LYS A 170 -5.06 -8.65 -11.06
C LYS A 170 -5.01 -9.09 -9.60
N LYS A 171 -6.00 -9.87 -9.16
CA LYS A 171 -5.93 -10.61 -7.90
C LYS A 171 -5.05 -11.84 -8.10
N VAL A 172 -4.14 -12.10 -7.16
CA VAL A 172 -3.16 -13.18 -7.25
C VAL A 172 -3.50 -14.30 -6.26
N ASN A 173 -3.85 -13.95 -5.02
CA ASN A 173 -4.25 -14.89 -3.97
C ASN A 173 -5.61 -14.50 -3.36
N GLY A 174 -6.63 -14.37 -4.21
CA GLY A 174 -8.01 -14.11 -3.80
C GLY A 174 -8.87 -15.37 -3.80
#